data_AF-A0A816E4D5-F1
#
_entry.id   AF-A0A816E4D5-F1
#
_cell.length_a   1.000
_cell.length_b   1.000
_cell.length_c   1.000
_cell.angle_alpha   90.00
_cell.angle_beta   90.00
_cell.angle_gamma   90.00
#
_symmetry.space_group_name_H-M   'P 1'
#
loop_
_entity.id
_entity.type
_entity.pdbx_description
1 polymer ?
#
loop_
_entity_poly.entity_id
_entity_poly.type
_entity_poly.pdbx_seq_one_letter_code
_entity_poly.pdbx_strand_id
1 'polypeptide(L)'
;MTEFEGYGKISESSSHWILDKTDNTTFKRTLWCVTEKIHGANFCFFCDNSGQRVRCGKRTGLLDDTDDFFGYKRRLFNEITPKIQQLYEFIRNDHPNLDKVYVFGEIFGGAYPHPDVPKVPHVTAVQTGIWYCPDIEFCAFDLAIPIDNKQIYMGY
;
A
#
# COMPACT_ATOMS: atom_id res chain seq x y z
N MET A 1 8.61 16.40 -12.97
CA MET A 1 8.19 15.08 -12.47
C MET A 1 8.31 15.13 -10.96
N THR A 2 7.20 15.01 -10.24
CA THR A 2 7.23 14.86 -8.78
C THR A 2 7.91 13.53 -8.43
N GLU A 3 8.85 13.58 -7.49
CA GLU A 3 9.55 12.41 -6.95
C GLU A 3 8.56 11.45 -6.28
N PHE A 4 8.92 10.17 -6.17
CA PHE A 4 8.12 9.19 -5.44
C PHE A 4 8.28 9.43 -3.92
N GLU A 5 7.21 9.88 -3.25
CA GLU A 5 7.25 10.24 -1.83
C GLU A 5 7.16 9.02 -0.88
N GLY A 6 6.64 7.89 -1.35
CA GLY A 6 6.47 6.67 -0.55
C GLY A 6 5.42 6.82 0.57
N TYR A 7 5.40 5.85 1.49
CA TYR A 7 4.48 5.85 2.63
C TYR A 7 5.18 6.28 3.93
N GLY A 8 4.48 7.10 4.72
CA GLY A 8 4.95 7.62 5.99
C GLY A 8 5.25 6.53 7.03
N LYS A 9 6.06 6.86 8.04
CA LYS A 9 6.19 6.00 9.23
C LYS A 9 5.01 6.27 10.15
N ILE A 10 4.35 5.20 10.60
CA ILE A 10 3.36 5.28 11.67
C ILE A 10 4.14 5.38 13.00
N SER A 11 3.77 6.34 13.84
CA SER A 11 4.39 6.52 15.15
C SER A 11 3.86 5.47 16.13
N GLU A 12 4.73 4.87 16.94
CA GLU A 12 4.36 3.90 17.98
C GLU A 12 3.53 4.52 19.12
N SER A 13 3.63 5.85 19.30
CA SER A 13 2.95 6.58 20.36
C SER A 13 2.75 8.05 19.98
N SER A 14 1.66 8.64 20.47
CA SER A 14 1.39 10.08 20.40
C SER A 14 2.00 10.87 21.57
N SER A 15 2.72 10.21 22.49
CA SER A 15 3.28 10.84 23.71
C SER A 15 4.24 11.99 23.45
N HIS A 16 4.84 12.07 22.26
CA HIS A 16 5.77 13.13 21.87
C HIS A 16 5.11 14.23 21.04
N TRP A 17 3.81 14.15 20.79
CA TRP A 17 3.11 15.15 19.99
C TRP A 17 2.91 16.42 20.81
N ILE A 18 3.35 17.55 20.25
CA ILE A 18 3.10 18.87 20.82
C ILE A 18 1.84 19.40 20.15
N LEU A 19 0.70 19.24 20.83
CA LEU A 19 -0.61 19.62 20.32
C LEU A 19 -1.05 20.97 20.91
N ASP A 20 -1.46 21.90 20.05
CA ASP A 20 -2.09 23.14 20.52
C ASP A 20 -3.58 22.91 20.89
N LYS A 21 -4.31 23.98 21.25
CA LYS A 21 -5.73 23.87 21.61
C LYS A 21 -6.61 23.42 20.43
N THR A 22 -6.26 23.85 19.23
CA THR A 22 -6.96 23.50 17.98
C THR A 22 -6.74 22.03 17.68
N ASP A 23 -5.48 21.56 17.73
CA ASP A 23 -5.12 20.17 17.52
C ASP A 23 -5.83 19.23 18.49
N ASN A 24 -5.85 19.61 19.78
CA ASN A 24 -6.56 18.83 20.80
C ASN A 24 -8.07 18.74 20.53
N THR A 25 -8.67 19.81 20.02
CA THR A 25 -10.10 19.83 19.69
C THR A 25 -10.38 18.96 18.47
N THR A 26 -9.53 19.05 17.44
CA THR A 26 -9.59 18.20 16.25
C THR A 26 -9.45 16.73 16.64
N PHE A 27 -8.38 16.37 17.35
CA PHE A 27 -8.08 15.01 17.77
C PHE A 27 -9.24 14.32 18.52
N LYS A 28 -9.90 15.06 19.43
CA LYS A 28 -11.07 14.57 20.18
C LYS A 28 -12.33 14.39 19.33
N ARG A 29 -12.46 15.12 18.23
CA ARG A 29 -13.62 15.09 17.33
C ARG A 29 -13.41 14.18 16.12
N THR A 30 -12.15 13.84 15.82
CA THR A 30 -11.80 12.89 14.77
C THR A 30 -12.43 11.54 15.07
N LEU A 31 -13.10 10.98 14.06
CA LEU A 31 -13.51 9.59 14.10
C LEU A 31 -12.32 8.72 13.74
N TRP A 32 -11.97 7.81 14.63
CA TRP A 32 -10.82 6.92 14.48
C TRP A 32 -11.30 5.54 14.04
N CYS A 33 -10.53 4.92 13.13
CA CYS A 33 -10.66 3.51 12.79
C CYS A 33 -9.40 2.76 13.28
N VAL A 34 -9.57 1.47 13.59
CA VAL A 34 -8.48 0.57 13.92
C VAL A 34 -8.57 -0.62 12.98
N THR A 35 -7.47 -0.89 12.29
CA THR A 35 -7.32 -2.00 11.36
C THR A 35 -6.19 -2.93 11.82
N GLU A 36 -6.17 -4.15 11.30
CA GLU A 36 -5.08 -5.07 11.56
C GLU A 36 -3.78 -4.52 10.98
N LYS A 37 -2.72 -4.48 11.79
CA LYS A 37 -1.37 -4.18 11.33
C LYS A 37 -0.70 -5.46 10.87
N ILE A 38 -0.83 -5.77 9.58
CA ILE A 38 -0.16 -6.92 8.96
C ILE A 38 1.36 -6.71 9.03
N HIS A 39 2.06 -7.79 9.37
CA HIS A 39 3.52 -7.85 9.40
C HIS A 39 4.05 -8.48 8.11
N GLY A 40 4.49 -7.62 7.18
CA GLY A 40 5.08 -8.03 5.92
C GLY A 40 6.17 -7.05 5.49
N ALA A 41 6.07 -6.56 4.26
CA ALA A 41 6.86 -5.45 3.77
C ALA A 41 5.94 -4.39 3.13
N ASN A 42 6.28 -3.11 3.31
CA ASN A 42 5.55 -2.03 2.67
C ASN A 42 5.65 -2.14 1.14
N PHE A 43 4.50 -2.08 0.48
CA PHE A 43 4.37 -2.20 -0.95
C PHE A 43 3.31 -1.21 -1.46
N CYS A 44 3.47 -0.73 -2.69
CA CYS A 44 2.44 0.08 -3.32
C CYS A 44 2.25 -0.31 -4.78
N PHE A 45 1.00 -0.25 -5.22
CA PHE A 45 0.68 -0.09 -6.64
C PHE A 45 0.44 1.39 -6.91
N PHE A 46 0.86 1.87 -8.08
CA PHE A 46 0.42 3.18 -8.52
C PHE A 46 0.15 3.21 -10.02
N CYS A 47 -0.82 4.01 -10.41
CA CYS A 47 -1.21 4.24 -11.80
C CYS A 47 -0.87 5.67 -12.20
N ASP A 48 -0.28 5.85 -13.37
CA ASP A 48 0.06 7.17 -13.90
C ASP A 48 -1.16 7.89 -14.50
N ASN A 49 -0.93 9.12 -14.98
CA ASN A 49 -1.98 10.00 -15.53
C ASN A 49 -2.66 9.46 -16.79
N SER A 50 -2.13 8.40 -17.40
CA SER A 50 -2.78 7.75 -18.54
C SER A 50 -3.91 6.82 -18.09
N GLY A 51 -3.90 6.37 -16.84
CA GLY A 51 -4.76 5.29 -16.35
C GLY A 51 -4.40 3.91 -16.90
N GLN A 52 -3.35 3.78 -17.71
CA GLN A 52 -2.99 2.53 -18.38
C GLN A 52 -1.78 1.87 -17.72
N ARG A 53 -0.75 2.63 -17.35
CA ARG A 53 0.48 2.06 -16.81
C ARG A 53 0.38 1.90 -15.30
N VAL A 54 0.45 0.66 -14.84
CA VAL A 54 0.60 0.34 -13.41
C VAL A 54 2.05 -0.03 -13.13
N ARG A 55 2.59 0.57 -12.07
CA ARG A 55 3.94 0.29 -11.55
C ARG A 55 3.83 -0.02 -10.07
N CYS A 56 4.88 -0.64 -9.53
CA CYS A 56 4.96 -0.97 -8.12
C CYS A 56 6.12 -0.24 -7.44
N GLY A 57 6.04 -0.10 -6.12
CA GLY A 57 7.09 0.47 -5.30
C GLY A 57 7.22 -0.25 -3.97
N LYS A 58 8.42 -0.14 -3.40
CA LYS A 58 8.72 -0.48 -2.01
C LYS A 58 8.88 0.83 -1.22
N ARG A 59 9.06 0.70 0.10
CA ARG A 59 9.26 1.84 1.00
C ARG A 59 10.28 2.88 0.50
N THR A 60 11.37 2.41 -0.11
CA THR A 60 12.51 3.25 -0.48
C THR A 60 12.48 3.74 -1.92
N GLY A 61 11.48 3.38 -2.73
CA GLY A 61 11.46 3.75 -4.13
C GLY A 61 10.61 2.84 -5.02
N LEU A 62 10.50 3.22 -6.29
CA LEU A 62 9.86 2.41 -7.32
C LEU A 62 10.66 1.14 -7.60
N LEU A 63 9.94 0.10 -8.02
CA LEU A 63 10.53 -1.14 -8.50
C LEU A 63 10.71 -1.07 -10.01
N ASP A 64 11.81 -1.62 -10.48
CA ASP A 64 12.12 -1.81 -11.90
C ASP A 64 11.63 -3.16 -12.42
N ASP A 65 11.56 -3.29 -13.73
CA ASP A 65 11.09 -4.52 -14.40
C ASP A 65 12.00 -5.72 -14.13
N THR A 66 13.25 -5.49 -13.72
CA THR A 66 14.21 -6.52 -13.31
C THR A 66 14.22 -6.82 -11.82
N ASP A 67 13.57 -5.98 -10.99
CA ASP A 67 13.56 -6.21 -9.54
C ASP A 67 12.73 -7.46 -9.19
N ASP A 68 13.33 -8.33 -8.38
CA ASP A 68 12.62 -9.38 -7.67
C ASP A 68 12.30 -8.90 -6.25
N PHE A 69 11.00 -8.75 -5.95
CA PHE A 69 10.52 -8.28 -4.67
C PHE A 69 9.43 -9.21 -4.16
N PHE A 70 9.83 -10.24 -3.43
CA PHE A 70 8.95 -11.25 -2.85
C PHE A 70 7.98 -11.90 -3.88
N GLY A 71 8.39 -12.08 -5.13
CA GLY A 71 7.58 -12.76 -6.14
C GLY A 71 6.27 -12.05 -6.53
N TYR A 72 6.11 -10.74 -6.26
CA TYR A 72 4.88 -9.99 -6.55
C TYR A 72 4.44 -10.08 -8.02
N LYS A 73 5.39 -10.12 -8.96
CA LYS A 73 5.10 -10.23 -10.41
C LYS A 73 4.38 -11.53 -10.75
N ARG A 74 4.80 -12.64 -10.14
CA ARG A 74 4.21 -13.97 -10.37
C ARG A 74 2.77 -14.03 -9.86
N ARG A 75 2.52 -13.49 -8.67
CA ARG A 75 1.28 -13.74 -7.94
C ARG A 75 0.26 -12.60 -8.01
N LEU A 76 0.72 -11.35 -7.97
CA LEU A 76 -0.15 -10.20 -7.73
C LEU A 76 -0.30 -9.29 -8.94
N PHE A 77 0.77 -9.03 -9.69
CA PHE A 77 0.81 -7.93 -10.66
C PHE A 77 -0.30 -8.00 -11.72
N ASN A 78 -0.44 -9.15 -12.40
CA ASN A 78 -1.46 -9.31 -13.45
C ASN A 78 -2.88 -9.33 -12.88
N GLU A 79 -3.08 -9.84 -11.67
CA GLU A 79 -4.41 -9.93 -11.04
C GLU A 79 -4.89 -8.56 -10.55
N ILE A 80 -3.98 -7.76 -9.99
CA ILE A 80 -4.31 -6.49 -9.34
C ILE A 80 -4.31 -5.33 -10.35
N THR A 81 -3.50 -5.39 -11.41
CA THR A 81 -3.40 -4.31 -12.42
C THR A 81 -4.77 -3.83 -12.94
N PRO A 82 -5.68 -4.71 -13.39
CA PRO A 82 -7.00 -4.26 -13.86
C PRO A 82 -7.84 -3.58 -12.78
N LYS A 83 -7.71 -4.00 -11.52
CA LYS A 83 -8.41 -3.40 -10.36
C LYS A 83 -7.89 -1.97 -10.10
N ILE A 84 -6.58 -1.77 -10.22
CA ILE A 84 -5.95 -0.45 -10.08
C ILE A 84 -6.35 0.50 -11.20
N GLN A 85 -6.43 0.02 -12.44
CA GLN A 85 -6.90 0.81 -13.58
C GLN A 85 -8.37 1.24 -13.40
N GLN A 86 -9.24 0.31 -12.99
CA GLN A 86 -10.63 0.62 -12.66
C GLN A 86 -10.75 1.63 -11.52
N LEU A 87 -9.93 1.50 -10.48
CA LEU A 87 -9.89 2.46 -9.38
C LEU A 87 -9.44 3.85 -9.86
N TYR A 88 -8.45 3.92 -10.74
CA TYR A 88 -8.02 5.18 -11.34
C TYR A 88 -9.16 5.86 -12.11
N GLU A 89 -9.86 5.12 -12.97
CA GLU A 89 -11.02 5.63 -13.71
C GLU A 89 -12.14 6.12 -12.78
N PHE A 90 -12.41 5.37 -11.71
CA PHE A 90 -13.40 5.74 -10.70
C PHE A 90 -13.06 7.09 -10.05
N ILE A 91 -11.82 7.26 -9.56
CA ILE A 91 -11.37 8.49 -8.90
C ILE A 91 -11.34 9.66 -9.88
N ARG A 92 -10.95 9.41 -11.14
CA ARG A 92 -10.87 10.44 -12.18
C ARG A 92 -12.21 11.13 -12.46
N ASN A 93 -13.33 10.43 -12.22
CA ASN A 93 -14.66 11.02 -12.38
C ASN A 93 -14.88 12.24 -11.47
N ASP A 94 -14.36 12.19 -10.24
CA ASP A 94 -14.46 13.28 -9.26
C ASP A 94 -13.23 14.21 -9.30
N HIS A 95 -12.11 13.72 -9.84
CA HIS A 95 -10.85 14.46 -9.97
C HIS A 95 -10.38 14.50 -11.44
N PRO A 96 -10.92 15.39 -12.30
CA PRO A 96 -10.59 15.41 -13.74
C PRO A 96 -9.11 15.63 -14.05
N ASN A 97 -8.37 16.28 -13.15
CA ASN A 97 -6.94 16.57 -13.26
C ASN A 97 -6.06 15.54 -12.50
N LEU A 98 -6.56 14.33 -12.29
CA LEU A 98 -5.87 13.27 -11.56
C LEU A 98 -4.56 12.85 -12.25
N ASP A 99 -3.42 13.19 -11.64
CA ASP A 99 -2.10 12.87 -12.18
C ASP A 99 -1.68 11.42 -11.89
N LYS A 100 -2.08 10.86 -10.75
CA LYS A 100 -1.70 9.50 -10.35
C LYS A 100 -2.52 9.05 -9.15
N VAL A 101 -2.60 7.74 -8.98
CA VAL A 101 -3.23 7.10 -7.81
C VAL A 101 -2.22 6.17 -7.18
N TYR A 102 -2.05 6.27 -5.87
CA TYR A 102 -1.25 5.36 -5.05
C TYR A 102 -2.16 4.48 -4.20
N VAL A 103 -1.97 3.16 -4.29
CA VAL A 103 -2.58 2.19 -3.38
C VAL A 103 -1.47 1.60 -2.53
N PHE A 104 -1.37 2.08 -1.30
CA PHE A 104 -0.43 1.59 -0.30
C PHE A 104 -1.00 0.38 0.43
N GLY A 105 -0.13 -0.57 0.68
CA GLY A 105 -0.49 -1.77 1.41
C GLY A 105 0.73 -2.52 1.93
N GLU A 106 0.45 -3.69 2.46
CA GLU A 106 1.46 -4.63 2.91
C GLU A 106 1.48 -5.83 1.96
N ILE A 107 2.66 -6.17 1.44
CA ILE A 107 2.88 -7.49 0.82
C ILE A 107 3.27 -8.46 1.93
N PHE A 108 2.63 -9.62 1.99
CA PHE A 108 2.78 -10.56 3.11
C PHE A 108 2.58 -12.02 2.66
N GLY A 109 2.74 -12.95 3.61
CA GLY A 109 2.57 -14.39 3.35
C GLY A 109 3.84 -15.06 2.85
N GLY A 110 3.66 -16.03 1.95
CA GLY A 110 4.73 -16.83 1.33
C GLY A 110 5.16 -18.06 2.13
N ALA A 111 4.50 -18.33 3.27
CA ALA A 111 4.68 -19.56 4.04
C ALA A 111 3.55 -19.73 5.05
N TYR A 112 3.12 -20.98 5.19
CA TYR A 112 2.16 -21.38 6.21
C TYR A 112 2.50 -22.81 6.69
N PRO A 113 3.15 -22.98 7.86
CA PRO A 113 3.74 -24.25 8.29
C PRO A 113 2.69 -25.19 8.92
N HIS A 114 1.59 -25.41 8.22
CA HIS A 114 0.58 -26.38 8.61
C HIS A 114 0.76 -27.68 7.79
N PRO A 115 0.70 -28.89 8.40
CA PRO A 115 0.91 -30.15 7.68
C PRO A 115 0.00 -30.33 6.46
N ASP A 116 -1.26 -29.87 6.57
CA ASP A 116 -2.26 -30.00 5.50
C ASP A 116 -2.23 -28.86 4.47
N VAL A 117 -1.29 -27.91 4.59
CA VAL A 117 -1.16 -26.79 3.65
C VAL A 117 0.07 -27.00 2.78
N PRO A 118 -0.10 -27.29 1.48
CA PRO A 118 1.01 -27.46 0.58
C PRO A 118 1.87 -26.20 0.49
N LYS A 119 3.18 -26.38 0.44
CA LYS A 119 4.12 -25.28 0.18
C LYS A 119 4.02 -24.86 -1.29
N VAL A 120 4.10 -23.56 -1.54
CA VAL A 120 4.21 -23.04 -2.91
C VAL A 120 5.69 -23.09 -3.34
N PRO A 121 6.04 -23.79 -4.43
CA PRO A 121 7.42 -23.87 -4.90
C PRO A 121 8.01 -22.48 -5.20
N HIS A 122 9.29 -22.30 -4.85
CA HIS A 122 10.04 -21.06 -5.11
C HIS A 122 9.47 -19.79 -4.45
N VAL A 123 8.59 -19.94 -3.47
CA VAL A 123 8.09 -18.84 -2.64
C VAL A 123 8.74 -18.90 -1.27
N THR A 124 9.18 -17.75 -0.77
CA THR A 124 9.73 -17.59 0.57
C THR A 124 8.83 -16.66 1.38
N ALA A 125 8.85 -16.87 2.70
CA ALA A 125 8.09 -16.02 3.61
C ALA A 125 8.59 -14.57 3.52
N VAL A 126 7.66 -13.61 3.42
CA VAL A 126 8.00 -12.18 3.44
C VAL A 126 8.60 -11.77 4.79
N GLN A 127 8.07 -12.35 5.88
CA GLN A 127 8.53 -12.17 7.24
C GLN A 127 8.57 -13.50 7.99
N THR A 128 9.28 -13.53 9.12
CA THR A 128 9.34 -14.69 10.02
C THR A 128 8.63 -14.38 11.34
N GLY A 129 8.16 -15.42 12.04
CA GLY A 129 7.50 -15.28 13.36
C GLY A 129 5.98 -15.13 13.30
N ILE A 130 5.39 -14.98 12.11
CA ILE A 130 3.95 -14.96 11.88
C ILE A 130 3.63 -15.58 10.52
N TRP A 131 2.48 -16.25 10.41
CA TRP A 131 2.09 -17.02 9.21
C TRP A 131 0.65 -16.70 8.82
N TYR A 132 0.46 -16.15 7.63
CA TYR A 132 -0.86 -15.76 7.12
C TYR A 132 -1.39 -16.74 6.08
N CYS A 133 -0.57 -17.03 5.06
CA CYS A 133 -0.94 -17.83 3.90
C CYS A 133 0.30 -18.42 3.21
N PRO A 134 0.17 -19.56 2.49
CA PRO A 134 1.31 -20.24 1.89
C PRO A 134 1.88 -19.53 0.67
N ASP A 135 1.09 -18.66 0.03
CA ASP A 135 1.52 -17.82 -1.09
C ASP A 135 1.59 -16.34 -0.69
N ILE A 136 2.04 -15.49 -1.60
CA ILE A 136 2.16 -14.05 -1.46
C ILE A 136 0.79 -13.39 -1.64
N GLU A 137 0.43 -12.51 -0.72
CA GLU A 137 -0.80 -11.73 -0.77
C GLU A 137 -0.51 -10.25 -0.55
N PHE A 138 -1.48 -9.40 -0.89
CA PHE A 138 -1.41 -7.95 -0.68
C PHE A 138 -2.68 -7.45 -0.02
N CYS A 139 -2.51 -6.66 1.04
CA CYS A 139 -3.62 -5.98 1.71
C CYS A 139 -3.41 -4.47 1.59
N ALA A 140 -4.30 -3.81 0.86
CA ALA A 140 -4.35 -2.35 0.81
C ALA A 140 -4.77 -1.80 2.18
N PHE A 141 -4.15 -0.71 2.61
CA PHE A 141 -4.54 0.02 3.83
C PHE A 141 -4.73 1.52 3.60
N ASP A 142 -4.16 2.09 2.53
CA ASP A 142 -4.28 3.52 2.24
C ASP A 142 -4.35 3.79 0.73
N LEU A 143 -5.11 4.81 0.37
CA LEU A 143 -5.25 5.33 -0.98
C LEU A 143 -4.82 6.80 -0.96
N ALA A 144 -3.96 7.21 -1.90
CA ALA A 144 -3.54 8.60 -2.00
C ALA A 144 -3.50 9.12 -3.43
N ILE A 145 -3.77 10.42 -3.57
CA ILE A 145 -3.71 11.17 -4.83
C ILE A 145 -2.92 12.46 -4.63
N PRO A 146 -2.20 12.95 -5.64
CA PRO A 146 -1.52 14.23 -5.54
C PRO A 146 -2.51 15.38 -5.79
N ILE A 147 -2.50 16.38 -4.91
CA ILE A 147 -3.21 17.66 -5.11
C ILE A 147 -2.21 18.76 -4.78
N ASP A 148 -2.00 19.70 -5.70
CA ASP A 148 -1.04 20.81 -5.55
C ASP A 148 0.36 20.35 -5.11
N ASN A 149 0.87 19.28 -5.73
CA ASN A 149 2.15 18.62 -5.40
C ASN A 149 2.24 18.08 -3.96
N LYS A 150 1.11 17.77 -3.33
CA LYS A 150 1.06 17.09 -2.03
C LYS A 150 0.35 15.76 -2.16
N GLN A 151 0.92 14.70 -1.59
CA GLN A 151 0.22 13.42 -1.45
C GLN A 151 -0.89 13.55 -0.40
N ILE A 152 -2.15 13.50 -0.84
CA ILE A 152 -3.35 13.54 0.01
C ILE A 152 -3.92 12.14 0.11
N TYR A 153 -4.17 11.69 1.35
CA TYR A 153 -4.79 10.40 1.63
C TYR A 153 -6.32 10.52 1.61
N MET A 154 -6.97 9.54 1.01
CA MET A 154 -8.43 9.42 0.98
C MET A 154 -8.93 8.96 2.35
N GLY A 155 -10.13 9.41 2.72
CA GLY A 155 -10.76 8.99 3.99
C GLY A 155 -11.12 7.50 4.00
N TYR A 156 -11.23 6.95 5.21
CA TYR A 156 -11.85 5.65 5.49
C TYR A 156 -13.37 5.76 5.37
#